data_AF-A0A8H6ILP3-F1
#
_entry.id   AF-A0A8H6ILP3-F1
#
_cell.length_a   1.000
_cell.length_b   1.000
_cell.length_c   1.000
_cell.angle_alpha   90.00
_cell.angle_beta   90.00
_cell.angle_gamma   90.00
#
_symmetry.space_group_name_H-M   'P 1'
#
loop_
_entity.id
_entity.type
_entity.pdbx_description
1 polymer ?
#
loop_
_entity_poly.entity_id
_entity_poly.type
_entity_poly.pdbx_seq_one_letter_code
_entity_poly.pdbx_strand_id
1 'polypeptide(L)'
;MAIGSRPAIQQFCNIVRSRRDPNDDRSRVASSSDPNIRIEQRINNIRKSQQRSDLEKLRKRLDEFYLAEDIEQSKDGRLQSDPTVIGNILKRTGLSKDTFKHHQKWGNKWRVICRGRPALMCFIPLGQNEFDISSKTYTELESTELDRFHHLIDIPYVHSICTAAEAFLRSLDSTSDDVEFRWEADNMPLHELPENKMLDYLQPFPSSPGNMFHPNDHDLFDAWPNVPWPFDTPQPPDPTMIAKSVYPKCDFCDIDDCQCVLGSDRGGHHQPRIKDYGGLGRGLQAVALKMGQVAYEKGAVIGFVTGEVVPAGARSGPWALDFVRPDLDGEPI
;
A
#
# COMPACT_ATOMS: atom_id res chain seq x y z
N MET A 1 18.96 -12.23 -16.05
CA MET A 1 18.61 -10.79 -15.90
C MET A 1 18.42 -10.49 -14.42
N ALA A 2 19.11 -9.48 -13.86
CA ALA A 2 19.13 -9.25 -12.42
C ALA A 2 17.76 -8.82 -11.82
N ILE A 3 17.00 -7.96 -12.51
CA ILE A 3 15.72 -7.41 -11.99
C ILE A 3 14.63 -8.49 -11.80
N GLY A 4 14.61 -9.52 -12.64
CA GLY A 4 13.64 -10.62 -12.53
C GLY A 4 14.14 -11.83 -11.74
N SER A 5 15.35 -11.75 -11.20
CA SER A 5 16.01 -12.88 -10.54
C SER A 5 15.40 -13.19 -9.17
N ARG A 6 15.60 -14.43 -8.68
CA ARG A 6 15.20 -14.81 -7.32
C ARG A 6 15.80 -13.90 -6.23
N PRO A 7 17.08 -13.49 -6.30
CA PRO A 7 17.61 -12.50 -5.36
C PRO A 7 16.88 -11.15 -5.38
N ALA A 8 16.46 -10.66 -6.55
CA ALA A 8 15.71 -9.41 -6.63
C ALA A 8 14.33 -9.52 -5.97
N ILE A 9 13.66 -10.67 -6.13
CA ILE A 9 12.40 -10.97 -5.43
C ILE A 9 12.64 -11.09 -3.94
N GLN A 10 13.72 -11.76 -3.51
CA GLN A 10 14.08 -11.86 -2.11
C GLN A 10 14.40 -10.50 -1.49
N GLN A 11 15.08 -9.61 -2.23
CA GLN A 11 15.30 -8.23 -1.83
C GLN A 11 13.97 -7.52 -1.59
N PHE A 12 13.02 -7.62 -2.52
CA PHE A 12 11.69 -7.04 -2.34
C PHE A 12 10.97 -7.60 -1.10
N CYS A 13 10.97 -8.91 -0.89
CA CYS A 13 10.39 -9.50 0.31
C CYS A 13 11.07 -9.01 1.59
N ASN A 14 12.39 -8.84 1.59
CA ASN A 14 13.12 -8.30 2.74
C ASN A 14 12.76 -6.85 3.03
N ILE A 15 12.51 -6.04 1.99
CA ILE A 15 12.01 -4.67 2.13
C ILE A 15 10.61 -4.68 2.77
N VAL A 16 9.71 -5.55 2.31
CA VAL A 16 8.37 -5.73 2.88
C VAL A 16 8.47 -6.14 4.35
N ARG A 17 9.28 -7.17 4.69
CA ARG A 17 9.51 -7.59 6.08
C ARG A 17 10.08 -6.47 6.95
N SER A 18 11.03 -5.69 6.44
CA SER A 18 11.59 -4.54 7.16
C SER A 18 10.51 -3.50 7.47
N ARG A 19 9.50 -3.35 6.59
CA ARG A 19 8.36 -2.46 6.83
C ARG A 19 7.43 -2.98 7.93
N ARG A 20 7.40 -4.30 8.17
CA ARG A 20 6.63 -4.93 9.25
C ARG A 20 7.26 -4.74 10.63
N ASP A 21 8.50 -4.27 10.74
CA ASP A 21 9.11 -3.98 12.05
C ASP A 21 8.26 -2.94 12.82
N PRO A 22 7.80 -3.23 14.05
CA PRO A 22 7.01 -2.30 14.87
C PRO A 22 7.72 -0.98 15.18
N ASN A 23 9.05 -0.93 15.09
CA ASN A 23 9.85 0.28 15.30
C ASN A 23 10.00 1.13 14.02
N ASP A 24 9.53 0.64 12.87
CA ASP A 24 9.52 1.39 11.63
C ASP A 24 8.28 2.30 11.53
N ASP A 25 8.36 3.47 12.14
CA ASP A 25 7.25 4.46 12.12
C ASP A 25 7.31 5.40 10.91
N ARG A 26 8.26 5.20 10.00
CA ARG A 26 8.46 6.08 8.84
C ARG A 26 7.47 5.78 7.72
N SER A 27 6.23 6.25 7.87
CA SER A 27 5.32 6.38 6.73
C SER A 27 5.70 7.60 5.89
N ARG A 28 5.50 7.54 4.57
CA ARG A 28 5.61 8.74 3.74
C ARG A 28 4.38 9.58 4.02
N VAL A 29 4.60 10.78 4.54
CA VAL A 29 3.54 11.78 4.60
C VAL A 29 3.25 12.22 3.16
N ALA A 30 2.08 11.86 2.62
CA ALA A 30 1.40 12.64 1.58
C ALA A 30 0.24 13.37 2.26
N SER A 31 -0.32 14.49 1.79
CA SER A 31 -0.61 14.90 0.41
C SER A 31 -0.76 16.43 0.37
N SER A 32 0.33 17.19 0.58
CA SER A 32 0.24 18.61 0.26
C SER A 32 0.06 18.75 -1.24
N SER A 33 -0.95 19.50 -1.69
CA SER A 33 -1.12 19.86 -3.10
C SER A 33 -0.02 20.81 -3.58
N ASP A 34 0.66 21.50 -2.67
CA ASP A 34 1.77 22.40 -2.97
C ASP A 34 3.07 21.62 -3.25
N PRO A 35 3.61 21.66 -4.48
CA PRO A 35 4.88 21.00 -4.81
C PRO A 35 6.05 21.50 -3.95
N ASN A 36 6.04 22.75 -3.48
CA ASN A 36 7.13 23.30 -2.68
C ASN A 36 7.20 22.68 -1.28
N ILE A 37 6.03 22.39 -0.68
CA ILE A 37 5.95 21.66 0.58
C ILE A 37 6.45 20.22 0.38
N ARG A 38 6.06 19.57 -0.72
CA ARG A 38 6.53 18.22 -1.05
C ARG A 38 8.05 18.20 -1.25
N ILE A 39 8.62 19.14 -2.00
CA ILE A 39 10.09 19.29 -2.19
C ILE A 39 10.81 19.37 -0.85
N GLU A 40 10.34 20.21 0.07
CA GLU A 40 10.93 20.37 1.40
C GLU A 40 10.85 19.07 2.22
N GLN A 41 9.72 18.36 2.17
CA GLN A 41 9.54 17.06 2.81
C GLN A 41 10.52 16.01 2.25
N ARG A 42 10.66 15.91 0.92
CA ARG A 42 11.60 14.97 0.28
C ARG A 42 13.04 15.25 0.71
N ILE A 43 13.45 16.53 0.73
CA ILE A 43 14.79 16.92 1.20
C ILE A 43 15.03 16.49 2.64
N ASN A 44 14.08 16.76 3.53
CA ASN A 44 14.19 16.39 4.94
C ASN A 44 14.27 14.87 5.14
N ASN A 45 13.51 14.09 4.36
CA ASN A 45 13.58 12.62 4.41
C ASN A 45 14.93 12.09 3.93
N ILE A 46 15.45 12.62 2.82
CA ILE A 46 16.77 12.26 2.28
C ILE A 46 17.86 12.55 3.32
N ARG A 47 17.82 13.70 3.99
CA ARG A 47 18.79 14.07 5.05
C ARG A 47 18.74 13.16 6.27
N LYS A 48 17.54 12.71 6.66
CA LYS A 48 17.34 11.82 7.81
C LYS A 48 17.66 10.36 7.50
N SER A 49 17.80 10.00 6.22
CA SER A 49 18.11 8.64 5.81
C SER A 49 19.56 8.27 6.15
N GLN A 50 19.73 7.21 6.93
CA GLN A 50 21.05 6.67 7.27
C GLN A 50 21.45 5.50 6.35
N GLN A 51 20.55 5.05 5.47
CA GLN A 51 20.77 3.98 4.49
C GLN A 51 21.28 2.66 5.12
N ARG A 52 20.86 2.37 6.36
CA ARG A 52 21.32 1.20 7.11
C ARG A 52 20.61 -0.08 6.67
N SER A 53 19.35 0.02 6.25
CA SER A 53 18.56 -1.10 5.74
C SER A 53 18.20 -0.91 4.26
N ASP A 54 17.85 -2.00 3.59
CA ASP A 54 17.39 -1.95 2.20
C ASP A 54 16.11 -1.12 2.04
N LEU A 55 15.21 -1.14 3.03
CA LEU A 55 14.04 -0.26 3.07
C LEU A 55 14.45 1.23 3.13
N GLU A 56 15.44 1.60 3.95
CA GLU A 56 15.93 2.99 3.99
C GLU A 56 16.58 3.43 2.69
N LYS A 57 17.34 2.53 2.04
CA LYS A 57 17.94 2.78 0.73
C LYS A 57 16.86 2.96 -0.35
N LEU A 58 15.83 2.12 -0.36
CA LEU A 58 14.70 2.24 -1.27
C LEU A 58 13.97 3.58 -1.05
N ARG A 59 13.64 3.91 0.20
CA ARG A 59 12.99 5.18 0.56
C ARG A 59 13.77 6.38 0.07
N LYS A 60 15.09 6.38 0.24
CA LYS A 60 15.95 7.45 -0.27
C LYS A 60 15.85 7.58 -1.80
N ARG A 61 15.95 6.48 -2.55
CA ARG A 61 15.81 6.51 -4.02
C ARG A 61 14.46 7.03 -4.45
N LEU A 62 13.40 6.58 -3.78
CA LEU A 62 12.06 7.06 -4.05
C LEU A 62 11.96 8.56 -3.72
N ASP A 63 12.54 9.05 -2.63
CA ASP A 63 12.48 10.47 -2.28
C ASP A 63 13.28 11.31 -3.29
N GLU A 64 14.39 10.80 -3.83
CA GLU A 64 15.10 11.43 -4.95
C GLU A 64 14.24 11.45 -6.23
N PHE A 65 13.59 10.33 -6.56
CA PHE A 65 12.67 10.23 -7.72
C PHE A 65 11.55 11.27 -7.63
N TYR A 66 10.82 11.29 -6.50
CA TYR A 66 9.70 12.21 -6.31
C TYR A 66 10.17 13.67 -6.14
N LEU A 67 11.35 13.91 -5.57
CA LEU A 67 11.95 15.26 -5.56
C LEU A 67 12.10 15.82 -6.98
N ALA A 68 12.62 15.01 -7.91
CA ALA A 68 12.77 15.42 -9.29
C ALA A 68 11.42 15.65 -10.00
N GLU A 69 10.40 14.88 -9.65
CA GLU A 69 9.03 15.06 -10.15
C GLU A 69 8.37 16.32 -9.59
N ASP A 70 8.44 16.54 -8.28
CA ASP A 70 7.87 17.71 -7.60
C ASP A 70 8.53 19.01 -8.08
N ILE A 71 9.85 18.99 -8.34
CA ILE A 71 10.57 20.13 -8.95
C ILE A 71 10.07 20.42 -10.36
N GLU A 72 9.77 19.39 -11.16
CA GLU A 72 9.22 19.57 -12.50
C GLU A 72 7.82 20.19 -12.43
N GLN A 73 6.98 19.68 -11.54
CA GLN A 73 5.64 20.22 -11.29
C GLN A 73 5.68 21.66 -10.77
N SER A 74 6.67 22.02 -9.96
CA SER A 74 6.83 23.37 -9.43
C SER A 74 7.20 24.42 -10.50
N LYS A 75 7.55 23.99 -11.72
CA LYS A 75 7.89 24.94 -12.79
C LYS A 75 6.66 25.59 -13.40
N ASP A 76 5.48 24.99 -13.30
CA ASP A 76 4.21 25.53 -13.82
C ASP A 76 4.35 26.08 -15.26
N GLY A 77 4.88 25.25 -16.17
CA GLY A 77 5.12 25.61 -17.58
C GLY A 77 6.39 26.43 -17.85
N ARG A 78 7.15 26.83 -16.82
CA ARG A 78 8.43 27.52 -16.97
C ARG A 78 9.56 26.54 -17.31
N LEU A 79 10.63 27.04 -17.93
CA LEU A 79 11.84 26.24 -18.20
C LEU A 79 12.61 25.87 -16.92
N GLN A 80 12.49 26.70 -15.88
CA GLN A 80 13.21 26.54 -14.62
C GLN A 80 12.30 26.84 -13.42
N SER A 81 12.55 26.15 -12.31
CA SER A 81 11.89 26.41 -11.03
C SER A 81 12.38 27.74 -10.46
N ASP A 82 11.53 28.43 -9.69
CA ASP A 82 11.86 29.72 -9.10
C ASP A 82 13.10 29.61 -8.18
N PRO A 83 14.23 30.26 -8.52
CA PRO A 83 15.46 30.19 -7.74
C PRO A 83 15.31 30.73 -6.31
N THR A 84 14.37 31.66 -6.10
CA THR A 84 14.07 32.25 -4.79
C THR A 84 13.37 31.24 -3.90
N VAL A 85 12.38 30.52 -4.45
CA VAL A 85 11.63 29.49 -3.73
C VAL A 85 12.56 28.35 -3.32
N ILE A 86 13.35 27.82 -4.26
CA ILE A 86 14.34 26.79 -3.94
C ILE A 86 15.38 27.32 -2.94
N GLY A 87 15.87 28.54 -3.12
CA GLY A 87 16.79 29.17 -2.17
C GLY A 87 16.24 29.25 -0.74
N ASN A 88 14.95 29.56 -0.59
CA ASN A 88 14.28 29.60 0.72
C ASN A 88 14.11 28.19 1.33
N ILE A 89 13.76 27.19 0.52
CA ILE A 89 13.70 25.79 0.97
C ILE A 89 15.09 25.33 1.44
N LEU A 90 16.15 25.61 0.69
CA LEU A 90 17.52 25.25 1.07
C LEU A 90 17.96 25.92 2.37
N LYS A 91 17.60 27.18 2.59
CA LYS A 91 17.84 27.88 3.87
C LYS A 91 17.12 27.21 5.04
N ARG A 92 15.82 26.91 4.89
CA ARG A 92 15.01 26.27 5.96
C ARG A 92 15.49 24.86 6.27
N THR A 93 15.87 24.11 5.24
CA THR A 93 16.38 22.74 5.39
C THR A 93 17.87 22.70 5.75
N GLY A 94 18.61 23.80 5.62
CA GLY A 94 20.07 23.80 5.82
C GLY A 94 20.83 22.91 4.82
N LEU A 95 20.24 22.58 3.67
CA LEU A 95 20.89 21.78 2.63
C LEU A 95 21.73 22.67 1.71
N SER A 96 22.96 22.24 1.39
CA SER A 96 23.78 22.96 0.42
C SER A 96 23.19 22.86 -0.99
N LYS A 97 23.46 23.87 -1.84
CA LYS A 97 23.04 23.88 -3.25
C LYS A 97 23.64 22.70 -4.04
N ASP A 98 24.87 22.31 -3.74
CA ASP A 98 25.54 21.21 -4.45
C ASP A 98 24.95 19.86 -4.06
N THR A 99 24.66 19.65 -2.78
CA THR A 99 23.96 18.44 -2.31
C THR A 99 22.55 18.36 -2.90
N PHE A 100 21.82 19.49 -2.97
CA PHE A 100 20.52 19.54 -3.63
C PHE A 100 20.59 19.13 -5.10
N LYS A 101 21.50 19.76 -5.87
CA LYS A 101 21.71 19.43 -7.29
C LYS A 101 22.11 17.97 -7.49
N HIS A 102 22.89 17.43 -6.57
CA HIS A 102 23.26 16.01 -6.57
C HIS A 102 22.01 15.12 -6.48
N HIS A 103 21.16 15.31 -5.47
CA HIS A 103 19.93 14.51 -5.32
C HIS A 103 18.94 14.72 -6.47
N GLN A 104 18.81 15.95 -6.98
CA GLN A 104 18.01 16.23 -8.17
C GLN A 104 18.53 15.45 -9.39
N LYS A 105 19.85 15.41 -9.60
CA LYS A 105 20.48 14.65 -10.70
C LYS A 105 20.18 13.16 -10.56
N TRP A 106 20.33 12.59 -9.36
CA TRP A 106 19.99 11.18 -9.11
C TRP A 106 18.50 10.89 -9.32
N GLY A 107 17.62 11.76 -8.84
CA GLY A 107 16.18 11.66 -9.07
C GLY A 107 15.82 11.60 -10.56
N ASN A 108 16.39 12.49 -11.36
CA ASN A 108 16.21 12.48 -12.81
C ASN A 108 16.72 11.18 -13.46
N LYS A 109 17.87 10.65 -13.00
CA LYS A 109 18.34 9.34 -13.47
C LYS A 109 17.35 8.22 -13.14
N TRP A 110 16.82 8.19 -11.91
CA TRP A 110 15.82 7.19 -11.53
C TRP A 110 14.55 7.28 -12.38
N ARG A 111 14.07 8.50 -12.66
CA ARG A 111 12.92 8.74 -13.55
C ARG A 111 13.13 8.16 -14.95
N VAL A 112 14.34 8.35 -15.51
CA VAL A 112 14.73 7.82 -16.82
C VAL A 112 14.86 6.30 -16.82
N ILE A 113 15.60 5.73 -15.86
CA ILE A 113 15.80 4.27 -15.74
C ILE A 113 14.46 3.55 -15.59
N CYS A 114 13.57 4.09 -14.76
CA CYS A 114 12.30 3.46 -14.46
C CYS A 114 11.19 3.80 -15.46
N ARG A 115 11.45 4.64 -16.48
CA ARG A 115 10.43 5.18 -17.40
C ARG A 115 9.20 5.73 -16.65
N GLY A 116 9.42 6.44 -15.54
CA GLY A 116 8.35 6.94 -14.69
C GLY A 116 7.60 5.90 -13.86
N ARG A 117 7.99 4.61 -13.88
CA ARG A 117 7.37 3.53 -13.08
C ARG A 117 8.21 3.21 -11.83
N PRO A 118 7.97 3.86 -10.68
CA PRO A 118 8.86 3.77 -9.52
C PRO A 118 8.98 2.35 -8.93
N ALA A 119 8.01 1.47 -9.18
CA ALA A 119 8.01 0.09 -8.70
C ALA A 119 9.23 -0.72 -9.12
N LEU A 120 9.80 -0.43 -10.30
CA LEU A 120 11.02 -1.08 -10.77
C LEU A 120 12.20 -0.91 -9.78
N MET A 121 12.23 0.20 -9.02
CA MET A 121 13.29 0.47 -8.04
C MET A 121 13.36 -0.57 -6.92
N CYS A 122 12.27 -1.28 -6.63
CA CYS A 122 12.25 -2.34 -5.63
C CYS A 122 13.13 -3.53 -6.02
N PHE A 123 13.35 -3.73 -7.32
CA PHE A 123 14.08 -4.85 -7.89
C PHE A 123 15.47 -4.48 -8.41
N ILE A 124 15.81 -3.18 -8.45
CA ILE A 124 17.16 -2.71 -8.75
C ILE A 124 18.03 -2.92 -7.50
N PRO A 125 19.20 -3.60 -7.60
CA PRO A 125 20.04 -3.93 -6.47
C PRO A 125 20.32 -2.76 -5.50
N LEU A 126 20.03 -2.96 -4.22
CA LEU A 126 20.25 -2.01 -3.11
C LEU A 126 21.58 -2.22 -2.39
N GLY A 127 22.32 -3.26 -2.75
CA GLY A 127 23.62 -3.59 -2.17
C GLY A 127 24.36 -4.62 -3.02
N GLN A 128 25.29 -5.33 -2.38
CA GLN A 128 25.96 -6.47 -3.00
C GLN A 128 24.92 -7.54 -3.38
N ASN A 129 25.16 -8.18 -4.52
CA ASN A 129 24.32 -9.24 -5.06
C ASN A 129 25.20 -10.19 -5.88
N GLU A 130 24.66 -11.36 -6.20
CA GLU A 130 25.37 -12.43 -6.91
C GLU A 130 25.84 -12.05 -8.33
N PHE A 131 25.31 -10.97 -8.90
CA PHE A 131 25.70 -10.49 -10.23
C PHE A 131 26.80 -9.42 -10.18
N ASP A 132 27.25 -9.00 -9.00
CA ASP A 132 28.17 -7.87 -8.80
C ASP A 132 27.70 -6.56 -9.46
N ILE A 133 26.37 -6.41 -9.62
CA ILE A 133 25.77 -5.24 -10.26
C ILE A 133 25.40 -4.21 -9.19
N SER A 134 26.06 -3.07 -9.17
CA SER A 134 25.71 -2.00 -8.25
C SER A 134 24.57 -1.12 -8.80
N SER A 135 23.99 -0.30 -7.92
CA SER A 135 23.06 0.75 -8.35
C SER A 135 23.70 1.73 -9.33
N LYS A 136 25.02 1.95 -9.22
CA LYS A 136 25.75 2.83 -10.13
C LYS A 136 25.72 2.32 -11.55
N THR A 137 25.84 1.00 -11.74
CA THR A 137 25.77 0.33 -13.04
C THR A 137 24.54 0.75 -13.84
N TYR A 138 23.37 0.84 -13.18
CA TYR A 138 22.14 1.31 -13.84
C TYR A 138 22.14 2.81 -14.11
N THR A 139 22.69 3.61 -13.19
CA THR A 139 22.72 5.07 -13.33
C THR A 139 23.80 5.58 -14.29
N GLU A 140 24.70 4.72 -14.72
CA GLU A 140 25.81 5.03 -15.63
C GLU A 140 25.56 4.48 -17.05
N LEU A 141 24.44 3.79 -17.29
CA LEU A 141 24.05 3.33 -18.62
C LEU A 141 23.98 4.49 -19.61
N GLU A 142 24.59 4.30 -20.76
CA GLU A 142 24.43 5.20 -21.91
C GLU A 142 23.06 5.02 -22.57
N SER A 143 22.64 5.97 -23.41
CA SER A 143 21.30 5.94 -24.03
C SER A 143 20.99 4.64 -24.77
N THR A 144 21.96 4.10 -25.52
CA THR A 144 21.78 2.85 -26.29
C THR A 144 21.67 1.63 -25.38
N GLU A 145 22.41 1.61 -24.27
CA GLU A 145 22.35 0.54 -23.27
C GLU A 145 21.05 0.61 -22.48
N LEU A 146 20.59 1.82 -22.19
CA LEU A 146 19.31 2.09 -21.54
C LEU A 146 18.14 1.60 -22.40
N ASP A 147 18.17 1.86 -23.71
CA ASP A 147 17.13 1.38 -24.63
C ASP A 147 17.08 -0.16 -24.70
N ARG A 148 18.25 -0.81 -24.69
CA ARG A 148 18.36 -2.27 -24.61
C ARG A 148 17.85 -2.79 -23.27
N PHE A 149 18.26 -2.16 -22.17
CA PHE A 149 17.78 -2.49 -20.84
C PHE A 149 16.25 -2.42 -20.78
N HIS A 150 15.67 -1.35 -21.31
CA HIS A 150 14.23 -1.18 -21.34
C HIS A 150 13.51 -2.23 -22.17
N HIS A 151 14.06 -2.64 -23.33
CA HIS A 151 13.52 -3.76 -24.10
C HIS A 151 13.54 -5.08 -23.31
N LEU A 152 14.62 -5.35 -22.57
CA LEU A 152 14.77 -6.58 -21.79
C LEU A 152 13.78 -6.69 -20.63
N ILE A 153 13.41 -5.55 -20.03
CA ILE A 153 12.45 -5.51 -18.91
C ILE A 153 11.00 -5.34 -19.35
N ASP A 154 10.73 -5.14 -20.64
CA ASP A 154 9.38 -5.00 -21.16
C ASP A 154 8.76 -6.36 -21.49
N ILE A 155 8.66 -7.22 -20.46
CA ILE A 155 8.13 -8.57 -20.57
C ILE A 155 7.06 -8.82 -19.50
N PRO A 156 6.06 -9.71 -19.74
CA PRO A 156 4.95 -9.95 -18.81
C PRO A 156 5.40 -10.29 -17.38
N TYR A 157 6.49 -11.04 -17.25
CA TYR A 157 7.09 -11.39 -15.97
C TYR A 157 7.46 -10.15 -15.14
N VAL A 158 8.16 -9.19 -15.74
CA VAL A 158 8.60 -7.98 -15.03
C VAL A 158 7.40 -7.09 -14.69
N HIS A 159 6.40 -7.01 -15.59
CA HIS A 159 5.16 -6.30 -15.29
C HIS A 159 4.44 -6.90 -14.08
N SER A 160 4.37 -8.24 -13.98
CA SER A 160 3.73 -8.93 -12.86
C SER A 160 4.42 -8.67 -11.51
N ILE A 161 5.75 -8.71 -11.44
CA ILE A 161 6.46 -8.36 -10.19
C ILE A 161 6.33 -6.85 -9.88
N CYS A 162 6.26 -6.00 -10.91
CA CYS A 162 6.03 -4.57 -10.72
C CYS A 162 4.65 -4.28 -10.13
N THR A 163 3.62 -5.04 -10.48
CA THR A 163 2.28 -4.89 -9.87
C THR A 163 2.32 -5.07 -8.35
N ALA A 164 3.03 -6.09 -7.86
CA ALA A 164 3.20 -6.31 -6.42
C ALA A 164 3.98 -5.15 -5.76
N ALA A 165 5.07 -4.70 -6.41
CA ALA A 165 5.85 -3.57 -5.92
C ALA A 165 5.07 -2.24 -5.95
N GLU A 166 4.22 -2.00 -6.94
CA GLU A 166 3.34 -0.83 -6.99
C GLU A 166 2.37 -0.81 -5.80
N ALA A 167 1.77 -1.96 -5.47
CA ALA A 167 0.92 -2.08 -4.29
C ALA A 167 1.69 -1.75 -3.00
N PHE A 168 2.91 -2.27 -2.85
CA PHE A 168 3.78 -1.93 -1.73
C PHE A 168 4.12 -0.44 -1.67
N LEU A 169 4.51 0.17 -2.80
CA LEU A 169 4.87 1.58 -2.85
C LEU A 169 3.70 2.50 -2.53
N ARG A 170 2.48 2.15 -2.94
CA ARG A 170 1.25 2.85 -2.53
C ARG A 170 1.03 2.74 -1.03
N SER A 171 1.25 1.56 -0.45
CA SER A 171 1.12 1.30 1.00
C SER A 171 2.10 2.10 1.88
N LEU A 172 3.17 2.64 1.30
CA LEU A 172 4.07 3.55 2.01
C LEU A 172 3.43 4.92 2.28
N ASP A 173 2.40 5.30 1.53
CA ASP A 173 1.63 6.51 1.79
C ASP A 173 0.80 6.34 3.06
N SER A 174 0.99 7.30 3.97
CA SER A 174 0.32 7.36 5.26
C SER A 174 -1.21 7.42 5.18
N THR A 175 -1.81 7.82 4.04
CA THR A 175 -3.27 7.87 3.81
C THR A 175 -3.81 6.66 3.05
N SER A 176 -2.93 5.84 2.47
CA SER A 176 -3.34 4.61 1.78
C SER A 176 -3.36 3.44 2.74
N ASP A 177 -4.27 2.49 2.49
CA ASP A 177 -4.32 1.22 3.21
C ASP A 177 -2.97 0.49 3.09
N ASP A 178 -2.55 -0.19 4.16
CA ASP A 178 -1.40 -1.08 4.05
C ASP A 178 -1.77 -2.31 3.19
N VAL A 179 -0.77 -2.95 2.61
CA VAL A 179 -0.96 -4.13 1.76
C VAL A 179 -0.43 -5.36 2.48
N GLU A 180 -1.22 -6.42 2.52
CA GLU A 180 -0.75 -7.77 2.85
C GLU A 180 -0.46 -8.52 1.55
N PHE A 181 0.60 -9.33 1.52
CA PHE A 181 0.89 -10.22 0.40
C PHE A 181 0.50 -11.66 0.69
N ARG A 182 0.11 -12.42 -0.35
CA ARG A 182 -0.31 -13.83 -0.20
C ARG A 182 0.77 -14.69 0.46
N TRP A 183 2.04 -14.49 0.11
CA TRP A 183 3.15 -15.21 0.73
C TRP A 183 3.31 -14.90 2.23
N GLU A 184 2.91 -13.70 2.68
CA GLU A 184 2.90 -13.37 4.11
C GLU A 184 1.74 -14.07 4.82
N ALA A 185 0.54 -14.07 4.20
CA ALA A 185 -0.68 -14.70 4.72
C ALA A 185 -0.49 -16.21 4.93
N ASP A 186 0.01 -16.90 3.91
CA ASP A 186 0.16 -18.36 3.92
C ASP A 186 1.53 -18.82 4.45
N ASN A 187 2.38 -17.89 4.91
CA ASN A 187 3.74 -18.13 5.39
C ASN A 187 4.60 -18.94 4.40
N MET A 188 4.53 -18.59 3.11
CA MET A 188 5.10 -19.38 2.03
C MET A 188 6.55 -18.98 1.70
N PRO A 189 7.50 -19.96 1.62
CA PRO A 189 8.88 -19.70 1.23
C PRO A 189 9.00 -19.53 -0.29
N LEU A 190 8.82 -18.30 -0.79
CA LEU A 190 8.83 -18.00 -2.23
C LEU A 190 10.04 -18.54 -3.02
N HIS A 191 11.20 -18.64 -2.38
CA HIS A 191 12.44 -19.11 -3.01
C HIS A 191 12.41 -20.60 -3.40
N GLU A 192 11.55 -21.39 -2.77
CA GLU A 192 11.37 -22.82 -3.05
C GLU A 192 10.29 -23.08 -4.11
N LEU A 193 9.46 -22.07 -4.41
CA LEU A 193 8.33 -22.23 -5.32
C LEU A 193 8.77 -22.20 -6.79
N PRO A 194 8.10 -22.98 -7.66
CA PRO A 194 8.15 -22.77 -9.11
C PRO A 194 7.75 -21.34 -9.48
N GLU A 195 8.27 -20.84 -10.60
CA GLU A 195 8.15 -19.43 -10.98
C GLU A 195 6.70 -18.93 -11.04
N ASN A 196 5.80 -19.69 -11.65
CA ASN A 196 4.38 -19.34 -11.75
C ASN A 196 3.70 -19.22 -10.38
N LYS A 197 4.02 -20.14 -9.45
CA LYS A 197 3.51 -20.10 -8.08
C LYS A 197 4.14 -18.96 -7.29
N MET A 198 5.44 -18.73 -7.45
CA MET A 198 6.12 -17.59 -6.83
C MET A 198 5.47 -16.26 -7.24
N LEU A 199 5.17 -16.06 -8.53
CA LEU A 199 4.50 -14.84 -9.02
C LEU A 199 3.09 -14.67 -8.45
N ASP A 200 2.32 -15.75 -8.36
CA ASP A 200 0.98 -15.76 -7.79
C ASP A 200 1.00 -15.36 -6.30
N TYR A 201 1.91 -15.96 -5.53
CA TYR A 201 2.09 -15.67 -4.11
C TYR A 201 2.72 -14.29 -3.84
N LEU A 202 3.43 -13.72 -4.81
CA LEU A 202 3.99 -12.37 -4.72
C LEU A 202 2.91 -11.29 -4.79
N GLN A 203 1.72 -11.59 -5.31
CA GLN A 203 0.66 -10.60 -5.44
C GLN A 203 0.03 -10.24 -4.08
N PRO A 204 -0.61 -9.05 -3.99
CA PRO A 204 -1.41 -8.68 -2.84
C PRO A 204 -2.43 -9.76 -2.47
N PHE A 205 -2.68 -9.90 -1.18
CA PHE A 205 -3.76 -10.74 -0.67
C PHE A 205 -5.10 -10.20 -1.20
N PRO A 206 -6.00 -11.06 -1.73
CA PRO A 206 -7.24 -10.62 -2.32
C PRO A 206 -8.20 -10.13 -1.22
N SER A 207 -8.22 -8.83 -0.98
CA SER A 207 -9.20 -8.19 -0.09
C SER A 207 -10.42 -7.73 -0.89
N SER A 208 -11.62 -7.95 -0.34
CA SER A 208 -12.86 -7.39 -0.90
C SER A 208 -13.20 -6.07 -0.20
N PRO A 209 -13.61 -5.01 -0.93
CA PRO A 209 -14.03 -3.75 -0.32
C PRO A 209 -15.37 -3.86 0.44
N GLY A 210 -16.09 -4.98 0.29
CA GLY A 210 -17.36 -5.24 0.97
C GLY A 210 -17.58 -6.73 1.20
N ASN A 211 -18.63 -7.04 1.93
CA ASN A 211 -19.06 -8.42 2.15
C ASN A 211 -19.46 -9.07 0.82
N MET A 212 -19.04 -10.31 0.62
CA MET A 212 -19.37 -11.11 -0.56
C MET A 212 -20.45 -12.10 -0.18
N PHE A 213 -21.64 -11.90 -0.75
CA PHE A 213 -22.75 -12.83 -0.66
C PHE A 213 -22.95 -13.50 -2.01
N HIS A 214 -22.97 -14.83 -2.03
CA HIS A 214 -23.12 -15.63 -3.24
C HIS A 214 -24.47 -16.37 -3.22
N PRO A 215 -25.58 -15.70 -3.60
CA PRO A 215 -26.92 -16.30 -3.50
C PRO A 215 -27.12 -17.52 -4.41
N ASN A 216 -26.26 -17.70 -5.41
CA ASN A 216 -26.31 -18.81 -6.37
C ASN A 216 -25.28 -19.89 -6.08
N ASP A 217 -24.62 -19.86 -4.91
CA ASP A 217 -23.75 -20.96 -4.52
C ASP A 217 -24.59 -22.19 -4.19
N HIS A 218 -24.63 -23.14 -5.11
CA HIS A 218 -25.44 -24.36 -5.01
C HIS A 218 -25.08 -25.22 -3.80
N ASP A 219 -23.84 -25.16 -3.31
CA ASP A 219 -23.41 -25.95 -2.15
C ASP A 219 -23.93 -25.36 -0.82
N LEU A 220 -24.29 -24.08 -0.82
CA LEU A 220 -24.77 -23.36 0.37
C LEU A 220 -26.24 -22.92 0.28
N PHE A 221 -26.86 -22.99 -0.90
CA PHE A 221 -28.21 -22.49 -1.16
C PHE A 221 -29.26 -23.03 -0.17
N ASP A 222 -29.28 -24.34 0.04
CA ASP A 222 -30.25 -25.01 0.92
C ASP A 222 -29.90 -24.90 2.42
N ALA A 223 -28.68 -24.43 2.74
CA ALA A 223 -28.20 -24.29 4.11
C ALA A 223 -28.56 -22.93 4.74
N TRP A 224 -29.03 -21.96 3.94
CA TRP A 224 -29.50 -20.68 4.46
C TRP A 224 -30.78 -20.86 5.28
N PRO A 225 -30.87 -20.28 6.48
CA PRO A 225 -32.07 -20.38 7.28
C PRO A 225 -33.24 -19.65 6.60
N ASN A 226 -34.39 -20.31 6.55
CA ASN A 226 -35.64 -19.69 6.12
C ASN A 226 -36.21 -18.84 7.26
N VAL A 227 -35.61 -17.68 7.50
CA VAL A 227 -36.04 -16.72 8.52
C VAL A 227 -37.22 -15.90 7.99
N PRO A 228 -38.23 -15.56 8.81
CA PRO A 228 -39.28 -14.63 8.41
C PRO A 228 -38.71 -13.23 8.26
N TRP A 229 -38.33 -12.85 7.03
CA TRP A 229 -37.88 -11.49 6.74
C TRP A 229 -39.06 -10.52 6.82
N PRO A 230 -38.87 -9.29 7.33
CA PRO A 230 -39.94 -8.32 7.49
C PRO A 230 -40.47 -7.75 6.16
N PHE A 231 -39.99 -8.25 5.02
CA PHE A 231 -40.33 -7.82 3.67
C PHE A 231 -40.10 -8.95 2.65
N ASP A 232 -40.79 -8.88 1.51
CA ASP A 232 -40.63 -9.83 0.41
C ASP A 232 -39.22 -9.74 -0.17
N THR A 233 -38.43 -10.80 -0.01
CA THR A 233 -37.04 -10.89 -0.48
C THR A 233 -36.85 -12.07 -1.43
N PRO A 234 -35.97 -11.93 -2.44
CA PRO A 234 -35.47 -13.09 -3.20
C PRO A 234 -34.83 -14.10 -2.26
N GLN A 235 -35.00 -15.39 -2.54
CA GLN A 235 -34.39 -16.48 -1.79
C GLN A 235 -33.10 -16.95 -2.50
N PRO A 236 -31.97 -17.12 -1.77
CA PRO A 236 -31.78 -16.77 -0.36
C PRO A 236 -31.69 -15.25 -0.16
N PRO A 237 -32.22 -14.74 0.97
CA PRO A 237 -32.18 -13.32 1.29
C PRO A 237 -30.75 -12.90 1.62
N ASP A 238 -30.31 -11.76 1.10
CA ASP A 238 -28.98 -11.22 1.40
C ASP A 238 -28.92 -10.80 2.88
N PRO A 239 -28.11 -11.49 3.71
CA PRO A 239 -28.03 -11.23 5.15
C PRO A 239 -27.48 -9.84 5.48
N THR A 240 -26.87 -9.14 4.52
CA THR A 240 -26.34 -7.78 4.70
C THR A 240 -27.36 -6.68 4.41
N MET A 241 -28.54 -7.01 3.87
CA MET A 241 -29.58 -6.02 3.53
C MET A 241 -30.36 -5.55 4.76
N ILE A 242 -30.28 -4.24 5.04
CA ILE A 242 -31.12 -3.55 6.05
C ILE A 242 -32.25 -2.79 5.35
N ALA A 243 -33.50 -3.11 5.67
CA ALA A 243 -34.66 -2.45 5.07
C ALA A 243 -34.79 -0.98 5.48
N LYS A 244 -35.21 -0.14 4.53
CA LYS A 244 -35.27 1.33 4.65
C LYS A 244 -36.22 1.87 5.73
N SER A 245 -37.15 1.09 6.26
CA SER A 245 -38.31 1.65 6.98
C SER A 245 -38.44 1.29 8.45
N VAL A 246 -37.57 0.43 9.01
CA VAL A 246 -37.76 -0.11 10.37
C VAL A 246 -36.60 0.20 11.32
N TYR A 247 -35.37 0.31 10.81
CA TYR A 247 -34.18 0.55 11.64
C TYR A 247 -33.28 1.63 11.03
N PRO A 248 -32.59 2.45 11.86
CA PRO A 248 -31.57 3.36 11.37
C PRO A 248 -30.49 2.55 10.65
N LYS A 249 -30.19 2.92 9.41
CA LYS A 249 -29.16 2.27 8.58
C LYS A 249 -27.73 2.63 9.00
N CYS A 250 -27.58 3.52 9.97
CA CYS A 250 -26.31 4.07 10.39
C CYS A 250 -26.35 4.42 11.87
N ASP A 251 -25.38 3.92 12.63
CA ASP A 251 -25.22 4.25 14.05
C ASP A 251 -24.71 5.69 14.27
N PHE A 252 -24.26 6.37 13.21
CA PHE A 252 -23.68 7.71 13.28
C PHE A 252 -24.65 8.84 12.93
N CYS A 253 -25.78 8.55 12.27
CA CYS A 253 -26.78 9.56 11.93
C CYS A 253 -28.13 8.97 11.54
N ASP A 254 -29.17 9.79 11.57
CA ASP A 254 -30.54 9.41 11.22
C ASP A 254 -30.88 9.57 9.72
N ILE A 255 -29.89 9.68 8.84
CA ILE A 255 -30.11 9.86 7.38
C ILE A 255 -30.19 8.50 6.69
N ASP A 256 -31.29 8.23 5.99
CA ASP A 256 -31.57 6.94 5.34
C ASP A 256 -30.54 6.50 4.29
N ASP A 257 -30.01 7.45 3.51
CA ASP A 257 -28.96 7.21 2.52
C ASP A 257 -27.67 7.94 2.92
N CYS A 258 -27.29 7.83 4.20
CA CYS A 258 -26.08 8.46 4.70
C CYS A 258 -24.81 7.89 4.04
N GLN A 259 -23.80 8.74 3.97
CA GLN A 259 -22.44 8.34 3.63
C GLN A 259 -21.55 8.48 4.88
N CYS A 260 -22.07 8.34 6.09
CA CYS A 260 -21.24 8.50 7.31
C CYS A 260 -20.10 7.49 7.40
N VAL A 261 -20.25 6.33 6.76
CA VAL A 261 -19.28 5.23 6.76
C VAL A 261 -18.44 5.22 5.47
N LEU A 262 -19.03 5.60 4.33
CA LEU A 262 -18.38 5.62 3.01
C LEU A 262 -17.75 6.98 2.65
N GLY A 263 -18.34 8.05 3.17
CA GLY A 263 -17.97 9.46 3.01
C GLY A 263 -17.45 10.10 4.30
N SER A 264 -17.26 9.33 5.38
CA SER A 264 -16.23 9.70 6.37
C SER A 264 -14.91 9.67 5.61
N ASP A 265 -14.35 10.86 5.39
CA ASP A 265 -13.12 11.09 4.66
C ASP A 265 -12.00 10.15 5.16
N ARG A 266 -11.87 8.96 4.54
CA ARG A 266 -10.60 8.21 4.53
C ARG A 266 -9.48 9.11 3.98
N GLY A 267 -9.84 10.16 3.24
CA GLY A 267 -8.97 11.16 2.63
C GLY A 267 -8.20 12.08 3.57
N GLY A 268 -8.43 12.03 4.89
CA GLY A 268 -7.70 12.85 5.87
C GLY A 268 -6.97 12.09 6.98
N HIS A 269 -7.35 10.84 7.25
CA HIS A 269 -6.85 10.07 8.39
C HIS A 269 -5.77 9.06 7.99
N HIS A 270 -4.81 8.83 8.89
CA HIS A 270 -3.76 7.85 8.66
C HIS A 270 -4.30 6.44 8.81
N GLN A 271 -4.01 5.60 7.82
CA GLN A 271 -4.42 4.20 7.89
C GLN A 271 -3.52 3.40 8.85
N PRO A 272 -4.10 2.44 9.60
CA PRO A 272 -3.34 1.50 10.41
C PRO A 272 -2.29 0.76 9.59
N ARG A 273 -1.23 0.27 10.24
CA ARG A 273 -0.13 -0.43 9.56
C ARG A 273 -0.01 -1.87 10.00
N ILE A 274 0.27 -2.75 9.04
CA ILE A 274 0.49 -4.17 9.32
C ILE A 274 1.93 -4.32 9.83
N LYS A 275 2.05 -4.80 11.07
CA LYS A 275 3.32 -5.01 11.77
C LYS A 275 3.45 -6.44 12.26
N ASP A 276 4.67 -6.92 12.35
CA ASP A 276 5.04 -8.23 12.88
C ASP A 276 5.49 -8.08 14.34
N TYR A 277 4.75 -8.70 15.26
CA TYR A 277 5.03 -8.70 16.69
C TYR A 277 5.70 -10.01 17.15
N GLY A 278 6.34 -10.75 16.24
CA GLY A 278 7.09 -11.95 16.53
C GLY A 278 6.17 -13.10 16.95
N GLY A 279 6.23 -13.52 18.21
CA GLY A 279 5.44 -14.66 18.72
C GLY A 279 3.92 -14.46 18.65
N LEU A 280 3.44 -13.21 18.53
CA LEU A 280 2.03 -12.88 18.35
C LEU A 280 1.59 -12.86 16.88
N GLY A 281 2.54 -13.00 15.95
CA GLY A 281 2.30 -12.87 14.52
C GLY A 281 2.06 -11.42 14.09
N ARG A 282 1.39 -11.26 12.94
CA ARG A 282 1.11 -9.96 12.34
C ARG A 282 -0.18 -9.35 12.88
N GLY A 283 -0.18 -8.04 13.09
CA GLY A 283 -1.32 -7.29 13.58
C GLY A 283 -1.33 -5.84 13.10
N LEU A 284 -2.39 -5.10 13.46
CA LEU A 284 -2.54 -3.70 13.10
C LEU A 284 -1.94 -2.79 14.17
N GLN A 285 -1.12 -1.84 13.75
CA GLN A 285 -0.56 -0.78 14.58
C GLN A 285 -1.25 0.54 14.27
N ALA A 286 -1.66 1.25 15.33
CA ALA A 286 -2.17 2.59 15.21
C ALA A 286 -1.04 3.58 14.88
N VAL A 287 -1.26 4.48 13.92
CA VAL A 287 -0.24 5.42 13.45
C VAL A 287 -0.77 6.84 13.45
N ALA A 288 -0.03 7.75 14.09
CA ALA A 288 -0.30 9.18 14.07
C ALA A 288 0.50 9.90 12.97
N LEU A 289 0.06 11.11 12.58
CA LEU A 289 0.77 11.95 11.60
C LEU A 289 2.16 12.37 12.10
N LYS A 290 2.24 12.69 13.40
CA LYS A 290 3.46 13.16 14.05
C LYS A 290 3.64 12.47 15.38
N MET A 291 4.89 12.28 15.75
CA MET A 291 5.26 11.82 17.08
C MET A 291 4.61 12.70 18.17
N GLY A 292 4.02 12.05 19.17
CA GLY A 292 3.33 12.72 20.27
C GLY A 292 1.89 13.14 19.98
N GLN A 293 1.36 12.89 18.77
CA GLN A 293 -0.06 13.08 18.48
C GLN A 293 -0.87 11.82 18.79
N VAL A 294 -2.16 12.03 19.06
CA VAL A 294 -3.15 10.96 19.11
C VAL A 294 -3.31 10.38 17.71
N ALA A 295 -3.22 9.05 17.59
CA ALA A 295 -3.41 8.36 16.31
C ALA A 295 -4.88 8.36 15.89
N TYR A 296 -5.77 7.96 16.80
CA TYR A 296 -7.21 7.91 16.59
C TYR A 296 -7.94 8.42 17.83
N GLU A 297 -9.00 9.19 17.61
CA GLU A 297 -9.90 9.63 18.67
C GLU A 297 -10.83 8.48 19.10
N LYS A 298 -11.34 8.56 20.33
CA LYS A 298 -12.32 7.59 20.82
C LYS A 298 -13.57 7.65 19.94
N GLY A 299 -14.00 6.48 19.44
CA GLY A 299 -15.18 6.36 18.56
C GLY A 299 -14.87 6.54 17.07
N ALA A 300 -13.61 6.79 16.69
CA ALA A 300 -13.22 6.84 15.29
C ALA A 300 -13.31 5.46 14.62
N VAL A 301 -13.81 5.43 13.39
CA VAL A 301 -13.78 4.24 12.52
C VAL A 301 -12.40 4.15 11.88
N ILE A 302 -11.68 3.06 12.14
CA ILE A 302 -10.28 2.87 11.69
C ILE A 302 -10.14 1.83 10.57
N GLY A 303 -11.22 1.14 10.22
CA GLY A 303 -11.23 0.08 9.22
C GLY A 303 -12.54 -0.70 9.24
N PHE A 304 -12.66 -1.63 8.30
CA PHE A 304 -13.82 -2.50 8.14
C PHE A 304 -13.37 -3.94 8.09
N VAL A 305 -14.13 -4.83 8.73
CA VAL A 305 -13.99 -6.27 8.54
C VAL A 305 -14.95 -6.65 7.41
N THR A 306 -14.39 -7.17 6.33
CA THR A 306 -15.14 -7.67 5.18
C THR A 306 -14.80 -9.13 4.96
N GLY A 307 -15.74 -9.89 4.40
CA GLY A 307 -15.53 -11.31 4.17
C GLY A 307 -16.59 -11.93 3.29
N GLU A 308 -16.44 -13.24 3.11
CA GLU A 308 -17.49 -14.08 2.54
C GLU A 308 -18.58 -14.28 3.60
N VAL A 309 -19.84 -14.03 3.22
CA VAL A 309 -21.00 -14.30 4.09
C VAL A 309 -21.60 -15.63 3.67
N VAL A 310 -21.63 -16.55 4.62
CA VAL A 310 -22.08 -17.94 4.46
C VAL A 310 -23.05 -18.28 5.58
N PRO A 311 -23.88 -19.33 5.43
CA PRO A 311 -24.76 -19.77 6.50
C PRO A 311 -24.00 -20.12 7.78
N ALA A 312 -24.64 -19.91 8.93
CA ALA A 312 -24.09 -20.28 10.22
C ALA A 312 -23.61 -21.76 10.23
N GLY A 313 -22.39 -21.99 10.72
CA GLY A 313 -21.79 -23.33 10.78
C GLY A 313 -21.19 -23.85 9.46
N ALA A 314 -21.34 -23.15 8.33
CA ALA A 314 -20.72 -23.54 7.06
C ALA A 314 -19.19 -23.48 7.09
N ARG A 315 -18.61 -22.64 7.96
CA ARG A 315 -17.18 -22.51 8.19
C ARG A 315 -16.87 -22.72 9.67
N SER A 316 -15.70 -23.28 9.94
CA SER A 316 -15.15 -23.38 11.29
C SER A 316 -13.76 -22.76 11.31
N GLY A 317 -13.42 -22.11 12.42
CA GLY A 317 -12.09 -21.53 12.63
C GLY A 317 -12.13 -20.18 13.34
N PRO A 318 -10.96 -19.68 13.75
CA PRO A 318 -10.84 -18.44 14.51
C PRO A 318 -11.22 -17.17 13.72
N TRP A 319 -11.40 -17.30 12.40
CA TRP A 319 -11.78 -16.22 11.48
C TRP A 319 -13.23 -16.32 10.99
N ALA A 320 -13.98 -17.35 11.45
CA ALA A 320 -15.43 -17.38 11.27
C ALA A 320 -16.06 -16.52 12.36
N LEU A 321 -16.77 -15.47 11.95
CA LEU A 321 -17.46 -14.56 12.85
C LEU A 321 -18.95 -14.69 12.61
N ASP A 322 -19.71 -14.92 13.67
CA ASP A 322 -21.16 -14.94 13.59
C ASP A 322 -21.67 -13.51 13.38
N PHE A 323 -22.54 -13.35 12.39
CA PHE A 323 -23.21 -12.10 12.11
C PHE A 323 -24.61 -12.15 12.75
N VAL A 324 -24.96 -11.11 13.48
CA VAL A 324 -26.23 -11.04 14.21
C VAL A 324 -27.10 -9.93 13.64
N ARG A 325 -28.36 -10.26 13.35
CA ARG A 325 -29.38 -9.34 12.86
C ARG A 325 -30.45 -9.17 13.93
N PRO A 326 -30.29 -8.20 14.85
CA PRO A 326 -31.23 -8.02 15.95
C PRO A 326 -32.62 -7.55 15.49
N ASP A 327 -32.75 -7.16 14.22
CA ASP A 327 -34.02 -6.85 13.56
C ASP A 327 -34.78 -8.08 13.06
N LEU A 328 -34.21 -9.27 13.17
CA LEU A 328 -34.80 -10.53 12.69
C LEU A 328 -35.01 -11.50 13.84
N ASP A 329 -36.16 -12.18 13.83
CA ASP A 329 -36.47 -13.21 14.82
C ASP A 329 -35.72 -14.52 14.51
N GLY A 330 -34.79 -14.91 15.38
CA GLY A 330 -33.99 -16.13 15.25
C GLY A 330 -32.51 -15.82 15.00
N GLU A 331 -31.72 -15.79 16.06
CA GLU A 331 -30.27 -15.59 15.99
C GLU A 331 -29.52 -16.93 16.16
N PRO A 332 -28.34 -17.11 15.53
CA PRO A 332 -27.73 -16.29 14.45
C PRO A 332 -28.27 -16.63 13.05
N ILE A 333 -28.04 -15.75 12.06
CA ILE A 333 -28.53 -15.86 10.67
C ILE A 333 -27.41 -16.15 9.69
#